data_AF-A0A3D2XIH4-F1
#
_entry.id   AF-A0A3D2XIH4-F1
#
_cell.length_a   1.000
_cell.length_b   1.000
_cell.length_c   1.000
_cell.angle_alpha   90.00
_cell.angle_beta   90.00
_cell.angle_gamma   90.00
#
_symmetry.space_group_name_H-M   'P 1'
#
loop_
_entity.id
_entity.type
_entity.pdbx_description
1 polymer ?
#
loop_
_entity_poly.entity_id
_entity_poly.type
_entity_poly.pdbx_seq_one_letter_code
_entity_poly.pdbx_strand_id
1 'polypeptide(L)'
;KMDLDNTHPLGFGYPDFYYTLKQDGTLYEFMKGGWNVGVLKKEAYVTGVAGTKVKNKLKDGMLFGVQNMGSGSVVFLTENPLFRNFWENGKLLIANAVFLVGQ
;
A
#
# COMPACT_ATOMS: atom_id res chain seq x y z
N LYS A 1 -3.48 -6.70 7.50
CA LYS A 1 -2.43 -7.30 6.66
C LYS A 1 -2.80 -7.02 5.23
N MET A 2 -2.06 -6.15 4.57
CA MET A 2 -2.24 -5.83 3.16
C MET A 2 -1.39 -6.81 2.35
N ASP A 3 -1.89 -7.25 1.20
CA ASP A 3 -1.11 -8.02 0.26
C ASP A 3 -0.18 -7.06 -0.48
N LEU A 4 1.08 -7.46 -0.61
CA LEU A 4 2.10 -6.65 -1.24
C LEU A 4 2.78 -7.46 -2.34
N ASP A 5 2.74 -6.95 -3.57
CA ASP A 5 3.48 -7.51 -4.68
C ASP A 5 4.97 -7.14 -4.54
N ASN A 6 5.76 -8.10 -4.06
CA ASN A 6 7.19 -7.97 -3.88
C ASN A 6 8.00 -8.23 -5.16
N THR A 7 7.35 -8.55 -6.29
CA THR A 7 7.99 -8.63 -7.61
C THR A 7 8.18 -7.25 -8.23
N HIS A 8 7.38 -6.27 -7.79
CA HIS A 8 7.53 -4.87 -8.19
C HIS A 8 8.62 -4.17 -7.36
N PRO A 9 9.45 -3.27 -7.93
CA PRO A 9 10.54 -2.58 -7.19
C PRO A 9 10.10 -1.90 -5.90
N LEU A 10 8.90 -1.31 -5.87
CA LEU A 10 8.32 -0.72 -4.66
C LEU A 10 8.23 -1.73 -3.48
N GLY A 11 7.90 -2.98 -3.76
CA GLY A 11 7.79 -4.06 -2.78
C GLY A 11 9.06 -4.87 -2.56
N PHE A 12 10.20 -4.46 -3.15
CA PHE A 12 11.46 -5.19 -3.03
C PHE A 12 11.92 -5.32 -1.56
N GLY A 13 12.38 -6.50 -1.17
CA GLY A 13 12.83 -6.79 0.20
C GLY A 13 11.70 -7.08 1.20
N TYR A 14 10.44 -7.12 0.77
CA TYR A 14 9.31 -7.56 1.58
C TYR A 14 8.91 -9.01 1.30
N PRO A 15 8.22 -9.68 2.24
CA PRO A 15 7.38 -10.82 1.92
C PRO A 15 6.19 -10.39 1.04
N ASP A 16 5.28 -11.31 0.73
CA ASP A 16 4.04 -11.08 -0.03
C ASP A 16 2.99 -10.22 0.73
N PHE A 17 3.40 -9.52 1.79
CA PHE A 17 2.52 -8.71 2.61
C PHE A 17 3.21 -7.52 3.28
N TYR A 18 2.39 -6.55 3.67
CA TYR A 18 2.77 -5.42 4.50
C TYR A 18 1.72 -5.14 5.59
N TYR A 19 2.19 -4.86 6.81
CA TYR A 19 1.30 -4.39 7.87
C TYR A 19 1.13 -2.88 7.77
N THR A 20 -0.01 -2.47 7.20
CA THR A 20 -0.42 -1.07 7.18
C THR A 20 -1.27 -0.73 8.41
N LEU A 21 -1.15 0.51 8.89
CA LEU A 21 -2.02 1.07 9.92
C LEU A 21 -3.08 1.94 9.24
N LYS A 22 -4.28 1.39 9.04
CA LYS A 22 -5.40 2.12 8.44
C LYS A 22 -6.02 3.08 9.45
N GLN A 23 -5.96 4.39 9.18
CA GLN A 23 -6.45 5.43 10.11
C GLN A 23 -7.77 6.07 9.72
N ASP A 24 -8.23 5.84 8.49
CA ASP A 24 -9.51 6.33 7.98
C ASP A 24 -10.27 5.27 7.17
N GLY A 25 -11.47 5.60 6.71
CA GLY A 25 -12.33 4.69 5.93
C GLY A 25 -12.18 4.75 4.42
N THR A 26 -11.21 5.50 3.90
CA THR A 26 -10.95 5.68 2.46
C THR A 26 -10.20 4.47 1.93
N LEU A 27 -10.69 3.89 0.85
CA LEU A 27 -10.03 2.84 0.10
C LEU A 27 -10.24 3.14 -1.38
N TYR A 28 -9.16 3.14 -2.14
CA TYR A 28 -9.21 3.48 -3.56
C TYR A 28 -9.52 2.22 -4.38
N GLU A 29 -10.21 2.39 -5.50
CA GLU A 29 -10.40 1.30 -6.45
C GLU A 29 -9.06 0.83 -7.02
N PHE A 30 -9.02 -0.40 -7.51
CA PHE A 30 -7.84 -0.88 -8.24
C PHE A 30 -7.57 -0.02 -9.46
N MET A 31 -6.29 0.31 -9.67
CA MET A 31 -5.85 0.98 -10.88
C MET A 31 -6.02 0.07 -12.09
N LYS A 32 -6.51 0.66 -13.19
CA LYS A 32 -6.67 -0.03 -14.49
C LYS A 32 -5.48 0.18 -15.43
N GLY A 33 -4.69 1.23 -15.21
CA GLY A 33 -3.56 1.64 -16.08
C GLY A 33 -2.24 1.80 -15.32
N GLY A 34 -2.06 1.00 -14.27
CA GLY A 34 -0.89 1.05 -13.39
C GLY A 34 -0.79 -0.22 -12.56
N TRP A 35 0.19 -0.26 -11.67
CA TRP A 35 0.48 -1.39 -10.80
C TRP A 35 -0.20 -1.24 -9.44
N ASN A 36 -0.99 -2.23 -9.05
CA ASN A 36 -1.59 -2.31 -7.72
C ASN A 36 -0.64 -3.05 -6.78
N VAL A 37 0.45 -2.39 -6.36
CA VAL A 37 1.52 -3.02 -5.57
C VAL A 37 1.03 -3.43 -4.18
N GLY A 38 0.25 -2.57 -3.52
CA GLY A 38 -0.29 -2.82 -2.18
C GLY A 38 -1.80 -2.81 -2.21
N VAL A 39 -2.43 -3.94 -1.89
CA VAL A 39 -3.89 -4.11 -1.95
C VAL A 39 -4.49 -4.67 -0.68
N LEU A 40 -5.64 -4.13 -0.30
CA LEU A 40 -6.44 -4.60 0.81
C LEU A 40 -7.49 -5.58 0.28
N LYS A 41 -7.41 -6.86 0.67
CA LYS A 41 -8.42 -7.88 0.36
C LYS A 41 -9.47 -7.97 1.48
N LYS A 42 -10.60 -8.61 1.20
CA LYS A 42 -11.71 -8.80 2.16
C LYS A 42 -11.31 -9.30 3.56
N GLU A 43 -10.28 -10.15 3.67
CA GLU A 43 -9.83 -10.72 4.96
C GLU A 43 -8.61 -10.01 5.56
N ALA A 44 -8.36 -8.75 5.18
CA ALA A 44 -7.17 -8.01 5.60
C ALA A 44 -7.21 -7.48 7.04
N TYR A 45 -8.36 -7.51 7.72
CA TYR A 45 -8.48 -7.03 9.09
C TYR A 45 -7.78 -7.97 10.08
N VAL A 46 -6.87 -7.44 10.90
CA VAL A 46 -6.11 -8.24 11.88
C VAL A 46 -6.53 -7.89 13.30
N THR A 47 -6.39 -6.63 13.71
CA THR A 47 -6.70 -6.17 15.07
C THR A 47 -7.00 -4.67 15.08
N GLY A 48 -7.48 -4.15 16.22
CA GLY A 48 -7.82 -2.75 16.44
C GLY A 48 -9.32 -2.51 16.58
N VAL A 49 -9.74 -1.25 16.42
CA VAL A 49 -11.15 -0.83 16.46
C VAL A 49 -11.50 -0.16 15.14
N ALA A 50 -12.51 -0.68 14.47
CA ALA A 50 -13.10 -0.06 13.29
C ALA A 50 -14.62 -0.22 13.34
N GLY A 51 -15.34 0.86 13.05
CA GLY A 51 -16.80 0.84 13.00
C GLY A 51 -17.31 -0.14 11.94
N THR A 52 -18.43 -0.79 12.20
CA THR A 52 -19.03 -1.81 11.31
C THR A 52 -19.26 -1.28 9.88
N LYS A 53 -19.74 -0.04 9.75
CA LYS A 53 -19.91 0.63 8.45
C LYS A 53 -18.60 0.83 7.69
N VAL A 54 -17.50 1.11 8.40
CA VAL A 54 -16.17 1.31 7.80
C VAL A 54 -15.56 -0.02 7.40
N LYS A 55 -15.66 -1.05 8.27
CA LYS A 55 -15.20 -2.42 7.95
C LYS A 55 -15.78 -2.94 6.64
N ASN A 56 -17.05 -2.66 6.37
CA ASN A 56 -17.71 -3.07 5.13
C ASN A 56 -17.17 -2.38 3.86
N LYS A 57 -16.54 -1.20 4.00
CA LYS A 57 -15.92 -0.43 2.90
C LYS A 57 -14.45 -0.79 2.68
N LEU A 58 -13.76 -1.23 3.73
CA LEU A 58 -12.33 -1.55 3.69
C LEU A 58 -12.07 -2.97 3.14
N LYS A 59 -12.52 -3.22 1.91
CA LYS A 59 -12.32 -4.49 1.21
C LYS A 59 -12.07 -4.23 -0.27
N ASP A 60 -11.22 -5.06 -0.85
CA ASP A 60 -10.96 -5.16 -2.29
C ASP A 60 -10.63 -3.82 -2.95
N GLY A 61 -9.51 -3.23 -2.54
CA GLY A 61 -9.02 -1.98 -3.10
C GLY A 61 -7.53 -1.76 -2.91
N MET A 62 -7.04 -0.68 -3.50
CA MET A 62 -5.63 -0.32 -3.56
C MET A 62 -5.25 0.66 -2.45
N LEU A 63 -4.08 0.44 -1.88
CA LEU A 63 -3.44 1.34 -0.92
C LEU A 63 -2.10 1.87 -1.43
N PHE A 64 -1.32 1.03 -2.10
CA PHE A 64 -0.07 1.45 -2.75
C PHE A 64 -0.11 1.14 -4.24
N GLY A 65 0.22 2.14 -5.03
CA GLY A 65 0.10 2.09 -6.48
C GLY A 65 1.29 2.71 -7.18
N VAL A 66 1.60 2.24 -8.38
CA VAL A 66 2.58 2.88 -9.26
C VAL A 66 2.00 3.07 -10.65
N GLN A 67 2.18 4.24 -11.24
CA GLN A 67 1.80 4.52 -12.62
C GLN A 67 2.98 5.10 -13.38
N ASN A 68 3.34 4.50 -14.51
CA ASN A 68 4.37 5.04 -15.39
C ASN A 68 3.82 6.28 -16.10
N MET A 69 4.62 7.34 -16.17
CA MET A 69 4.26 8.58 -16.83
C MET A 69 5.48 9.18 -17.52
N GLY A 70 5.47 9.19 -18.85
CA GLY A 70 6.63 9.59 -19.66
C GLY A 70 7.83 8.69 -19.37
N SER A 71 8.97 9.30 -19.05
CA SER A 71 10.20 8.60 -18.67
C SER A 71 10.34 8.35 -17.17
N GLY A 72 9.27 8.53 -16.39
CA GLY A 72 9.30 8.33 -14.94
C GLY A 72 8.05 7.63 -14.43
N SER A 73 7.88 7.67 -13.10
CA SER A 73 6.83 6.95 -12.39
C SER A 73 6.20 7.84 -11.32
N VAL A 74 4.89 7.71 -11.14
CA VAL A 74 4.13 8.30 -10.04
C VAL A 74 3.83 7.19 -9.03
N VAL A 75 4.28 7.37 -7.79
CA VAL A 75 4.01 6.43 -6.70
C VAL A 75 2.88 6.99 -5.83
N PHE A 76 1.78 6.25 -5.75
CA PHE A 76 0.64 6.55 -4.91
C PHE A 76 0.78 5.82 -3.57
N LEU A 77 0.86 6.58 -2.48
CA LEU A 77 0.83 6.07 -1.12
C LEU A 77 -0.42 6.64 -0.43
N THR A 78 -1.50 5.85 -0.37
CA THR A 78 -2.78 6.34 0.17
C THR A 78 -2.84 6.24 1.70
N GLU A 79 -1.87 5.58 2.31
CA GLU A 79 -1.61 5.58 3.75
C GLU A 79 -0.24 6.19 4.02
N ASN A 80 0.00 6.62 5.26
CA ASN A 80 1.31 7.11 5.67
C ASN A 80 2.19 5.95 6.19
N PRO A 81 3.15 5.42 5.41
CA PRO A 81 4.03 4.33 5.86
C PRO A 81 4.99 4.76 6.97
N LEU A 82 5.18 6.07 7.18
CA LEU A 82 6.06 6.64 8.21
C LEU A 82 5.28 7.21 9.39
N PHE A 83 4.00 6.86 9.56
CA PHE A 83 3.18 7.41 10.63
C PHE A 83 3.86 7.21 12.00
N ARG A 84 4.41 8.31 12.53
CA ARG A 84 5.16 8.35 13.80
C ARG A 84 6.28 7.31 13.91
N ASN A 85 6.84 6.84 12.79
CA ASN A 85 7.78 5.71 12.74
C ASN A 85 7.25 4.46 13.47
N PHE A 86 5.93 4.24 13.48
CA PHE A 86 5.31 3.14 14.22
C PHE A 86 5.81 1.78 13.72
N TRP A 87 5.93 1.63 12.39
CA TRP A 87 6.53 0.46 11.78
C TRP A 87 7.89 0.80 11.17
N GLU A 88 8.93 0.09 11.59
CA GLU A 88 10.29 0.28 11.07
C GLU A 88 10.38 -0.02 9.57
N ASN A 89 9.65 -1.06 9.12
CA ASN A 89 9.67 -1.48 7.72
C ASN A 89 9.18 -0.38 6.77
N GLY A 90 8.31 0.54 7.19
CA GLY A 90 7.83 1.64 6.34
C GLY A 90 8.93 2.51 5.73
N LYS A 91 10.11 2.58 6.37
CA LYS A 91 11.30 3.26 5.82
C LYS A 91 11.81 2.59 4.55
N LEU A 92 11.80 1.25 4.49
CA LEU A 92 12.19 0.50 3.30
C LEU A 92 11.21 0.76 2.14
N LEU A 93 9.91 0.87 2.42
CA LEU A 93 8.92 1.18 1.37
C LEU A 93 9.22 2.54 0.72
N ILE A 94 9.50 3.55 1.55
CA ILE A 94 9.85 4.90 1.07
C ILE A 94 11.20 4.89 0.35
N ALA A 95 12.20 4.17 0.85
CA ALA A 95 13.49 4.03 0.18
C ALA A 95 13.32 3.39 -1.22
N ASN A 96 12.54 2.33 -1.34
CA ASN A 96 12.24 1.70 -2.63
C ASN A 96 11.52 2.67 -3.58
N ALA A 97 10.54 3.43 -3.07
CA ALA A 97 9.82 4.43 -3.86
C ALA A 97 10.76 5.50 -4.46
N VAL A 98 11.72 5.97 -3.66
CA VAL A 98 12.66 7.03 -4.08
C VAL A 98 13.77 6.48 -4.98
N PHE A 99 14.34 5.33 -4.65
CA PHE A 99 15.57 4.86 -5.27
C PHE A 99 15.40 3.79 -6.33
N LEU A 100 14.31 3.01 -6.31
CA LEU A 100 14.16 1.81 -7.16
C LEU A 100 13.03 1.88 -8.19
N VAL A 101 11.92 2.58 -7.92
CA VAL A 101 10.72 2.53 -8.78
C VAL A 101 10.88 3.27 -10.11
N GLY A 102 11.70 4.32 -10.15
CA GLY A 102 11.88 5.15 -11.35
C GLY A 102 13.05 4.74 -12.25
N GLN A 103 13.60 3.52 -12.05
CA GLN A 103 14.73 2.99 -12.83
C GLN A 103 14.25 2.17 -14.03
#